data_AF-A0A7S1MNE7-F1
#
_entry.id   AF-A0A7S1MNE7-F1
#
_cell.length_a   1.000
_cell.length_b   1.000
_cell.length_c   1.000
_cell.angle_alpha   90.00
_cell.angle_beta   90.00
_cell.angle_gamma   90.00
#
_symmetry.space_group_name_H-M   'P 1'
#
loop_
_entity.id
_entity.type
_entity.pdbx_description
1 polymer ?
#
loop_
_entity_poly.entity_id
_entity_poly.type
_entity_poly.pdbx_seq_one_letter_code
_entity_poly.pdbx_strand_id
1 'polypeptide(L)'
;EKLQWSALWGADTLMDLSTGKHIHETREWIVRNSPLPVGTVPIYQALERVDGIAEKLTWEVFRETLIEQAEQGVDYWTIHAGVLLRFIPLTAKRLTGIVSRGGSI
;
A
#
# COMPACT_ATOMS: atom_id res chain seq x y z
N GLU A 1 -1.10 13.03 -14.75
CA GLU A 1 -0.87 12.34 -16.03
C GLU A 1 -1.11 10.82 -15.97
N LYS A 2 -0.29 10.01 -15.28
CA LYS A 2 -0.43 8.53 -15.28
C LYS A 2 -1.84 8.00 -14.93
N LEU A 3 -2.48 8.59 -13.93
CA LEU A 3 -3.88 8.31 -13.55
C LEU A 3 -4.82 8.53 -14.74
N GLN A 4 -4.78 9.73 -15.33
CA GLN A 4 -5.65 10.12 -16.45
C GLN A 4 -5.41 9.24 -17.68
N TRP A 5 -4.14 8.95 -17.98
CA TRP A 5 -3.78 8.07 -19.09
C TRP A 5 -4.35 6.66 -18.89
N SER A 6 -4.22 6.11 -17.68
CA SER A 6 -4.75 4.78 -17.38
C SER A 6 -6.28 4.75 -17.48
N ALA A 7 -6.97 5.76 -16.95
CA ALA A 7 -8.42 5.87 -17.05
C ALA A 7 -8.89 6.04 -18.51
N LEU A 8 -8.20 6.85 -19.31
CA LEU A 8 -8.50 7.05 -20.73
C LEU A 8 -8.45 5.74 -21.52
N TRP A 9 -7.51 4.85 -21.19
CA TRP A 9 -7.33 3.57 -21.87
C TRP A 9 -8.10 2.40 -21.22
N GLY A 10 -9.04 2.69 -20.32
CA GLY A 10 -10.01 1.72 -19.83
C GLY A 10 -9.62 1.01 -18.53
N ALA A 11 -8.76 1.59 -17.68
CA ALA A 11 -8.60 1.09 -16.32
C ALA A 11 -9.88 1.33 -15.50
N ASP A 12 -10.38 0.30 -14.82
CA ASP A 12 -11.59 0.40 -13.98
C ASP A 12 -11.28 0.92 -12.57
N THR A 13 -10.09 0.62 -12.06
CA THR A 13 -9.58 1.11 -10.77
C THR A 13 -8.10 1.45 -10.89
N LEU A 14 -7.60 2.28 -10.00
CA LEU A 14 -6.17 2.57 -9.88
C LEU A 14 -5.69 2.15 -8.48
N MET A 15 -4.44 1.72 -8.36
CA MET A 15 -3.77 1.69 -7.06
C MET A 15 -2.62 2.69 -7.04
N ASP A 16 -2.55 3.50 -5.98
CA ASP A 16 -1.33 4.25 -5.65
C ASP A 16 -0.39 3.38 -4.83
N LEU A 17 0.70 2.95 -5.47
CA LEU A 17 1.75 2.10 -4.89
C LEU A 17 3.04 2.88 -4.61
N SER A 18 2.94 4.21 -4.48
CA SER A 18 4.08 5.08 -4.20
C SER A 18 4.79 4.69 -2.90
N THR A 19 6.12 4.74 -2.93
CA THR A 19 7.00 4.54 -1.77
C THR A 19 8.07 5.63 -1.72
N GLY A 20 8.69 5.85 -0.56
CA GLY A 20 9.62 6.95 -0.36
C GLY A 20 8.93 8.26 0.04
N LYS A 21 9.44 9.38 -0.49
CA LYS A 21 8.99 10.73 -0.12
C LYS A 21 7.66 11.11 -0.78
N HIS A 22 6.94 12.02 -0.14
CA HIS A 22 5.73 12.66 -0.67
C HIS A 22 4.57 11.73 -1.01
N ILE A 23 4.45 10.59 -0.32
CA ILE A 23 3.36 9.64 -0.55
C ILE A 23 2.00 10.31 -0.28
N HIS A 24 1.88 11.06 0.81
CA HIS A 24 0.62 11.70 1.20
C HIS A 24 0.17 12.72 0.16
N GLU A 25 1.08 13.61 -0.26
CA GLU A 25 0.81 14.69 -1.20
C GLU A 25 0.54 14.15 -2.60
N THR A 26 1.30 13.14 -3.04
CA THR A 26 1.07 12.46 -4.32
C THR A 26 -0.31 11.84 -4.35
N ARG A 27 -0.69 11.13 -3.29
CA ARG A 27 -2.01 10.50 -3.18
C ARG A 27 -3.14 11.52 -3.13
N GLU A 28 -2.97 12.65 -2.46
CA GLU A 28 -3.99 13.71 -2.41
C GLU A 28 -4.33 14.20 -3.82
N TRP A 29 -3.31 14.48 -4.63
CA TRP A 29 -3.52 14.85 -6.04
C TRP A 29 -4.19 13.75 -6.85
N ILE A 30 -3.83 12.48 -6.63
CA ILE A 30 -4.46 11.34 -7.31
C ILE A 30 -5.94 11.26 -6.94
N VAL A 31 -6.27 11.19 -5.65
CA VAL A 31 -7.66 10.99 -5.18
C VAL A 31 -8.55 12.15 -5.60
N ARG A 32 -8.09 13.41 -5.49
CA ARG A 32 -8.90 14.58 -5.89
C ARG A 32 -9.15 14.70 -7.39
N ASN A 33 -8.37 13.99 -8.22
CA ASN A 33 -8.47 14.03 -9.67
C ASN A 33 -8.87 12.68 -10.29
N SER A 34 -9.16 11.66 -9.47
CA SER A 34 -9.50 10.33 -9.96
C SER A 34 -10.99 10.21 -10.20
N PRO A 35 -11.42 9.84 -11.42
CA PRO A 35 -12.80 9.39 -11.66
C PRO A 35 -12.99 7.90 -11.31
N LEU A 36 -11.91 7.19 -10.96
CA LEU A 36 -11.89 5.75 -10.66
C LEU A 36 -11.70 5.51 -9.16
N PRO A 37 -12.17 4.37 -8.62
CA PRO A 37 -11.77 3.94 -7.28
C PRO A 37 -10.25 3.82 -7.16
N VAL A 38 -9.69 4.35 -6.07
CA VAL A 38 -8.27 4.38 -5.74
C VAL A 38 -7.99 3.44 -4.58
N GLY A 39 -7.16 2.44 -4.82
CA GLY A 39 -6.64 1.54 -3.78
C GLY A 39 -5.23 1.89 -3.34
N THR A 40 -4.84 1.37 -2.17
CA THR A 40 -3.46 1.49 -1.65
C THR A 40 -3.02 0.18 -0.97
N VAL A 41 -1.73 0.14 -0.59
CA VAL A 41 -1.19 -0.85 0.34
C VAL A 41 -0.68 -0.08 1.58
N PRO A 42 -1.48 0.09 2.64
CA PRO A 42 -1.15 1.01 3.74
C PRO A 42 0.21 0.71 4.43
N ILE A 43 0.66 -0.54 4.41
CA ILE A 43 1.94 -0.94 5.02
C ILE A 43 3.15 -0.23 4.38
N TYR A 44 3.04 0.21 3.12
CA TYR A 44 4.14 0.93 2.45
C TYR A 44 4.37 2.30 3.08
N GLN A 45 3.32 3.06 3.32
CA GLN A 45 3.44 4.36 4.00
C GLN A 45 3.78 4.17 5.48
N ALA A 46 3.20 3.16 6.14
CA ALA A 46 3.54 2.85 7.53
C ALA A 46 5.05 2.55 7.68
N LEU A 47 5.64 1.84 6.72
CA LEU A 47 7.08 1.54 6.71
C LEU A 47 7.94 2.80 6.55
N GLU A 48 7.51 3.76 5.72
CA GLU A 48 8.22 5.05 5.59
C GLU A 48 8.15 5.89 6.86
N ARG A 49 7.06 5.83 7.64
CA ARG A 49 6.96 6.52 8.95
C ARG A 49 7.97 6.02 9.97
N VAL A 50 8.50 4.82 9.78
CA VAL A 50 9.50 4.19 10.65
C VAL A 50 10.87 4.07 9.96
N ASP A 51 11.14 4.95 9.00
CA ASP A 51 12.42 5.05 8.28
C ASP A 51 12.84 3.75 7.57
N GLY A 52 11.89 2.95 7.11
CA GLY A 52 12.18 1.69 6.43
C GLY A 52 12.51 0.51 7.36
N ILE A 53 12.40 0.68 8.68
CA ILE A 53 12.74 -0.35 9.67
C ILE A 53 11.48 -1.16 10.01
N ALA A 54 11.33 -2.33 9.41
CA ALA A 54 10.13 -3.17 9.56
C ALA A 54 9.85 -3.56 11.02
N GLU A 55 10.90 -3.79 11.82
CA GLU A 55 10.79 -4.16 13.24
C GLU A 55 10.21 -3.05 14.11
N LYS A 56 10.19 -1.80 13.62
CA LYS A 56 9.56 -0.65 14.29
C LYS A 56 8.09 -0.49 13.93
N LEU A 57 7.55 -1.29 13.02
CA LEU A 57 6.13 -1.27 12.70
C LEU A 57 5.31 -1.75 13.91
N THR A 58 4.34 -0.94 14.32
CA THR A 58 3.37 -1.31 15.34
C THR A 58 1.95 -1.08 14.84
N TRP A 59 0.98 -1.59 15.60
CA TRP A 59 -0.43 -1.33 15.32
C TRP A 59 -0.75 0.17 15.32
N GLU A 60 -0.15 0.96 16.20
CA GLU A 60 -0.39 2.40 16.31
C GLU A 60 0.02 3.14 15.03
N VAL A 61 1.22 2.85 14.51
CA VAL A 61 1.71 3.41 13.23
C VAL A 61 0.80 3.01 12.08
N PHE A 62 0.37 1.75 12.05
CA PHE A 62 -0.52 1.25 11.00
C PHE A 62 -1.90 1.89 11.09
N ARG A 63 -2.50 1.98 12.28
CA ARG A 63 -3.80 2.60 12.56
C ARG A 63 -3.82 4.06 12.11
N GLU A 64 -2.81 4.83 12.47
CA GLU A 64 -2.69 6.23 12.04
C GLU A 64 -2.61 6.34 10.51
N THR A 65 -1.88 5.43 9.88
CA THR A 65 -1.80 5.36 8.41
C THR A 65 -3.16 5.04 7.78
N LEU A 66 -3.94 4.14 8.38
CA LEU A 66 -5.29 3.82 7.90
C LEU A 66 -6.24 5.02 8.02
N ILE A 67 -6.25 5.70 9.17
CA ILE A 67 -7.11 6.87 9.40
C ILE A 67 -6.79 7.96 8.39
N GLU A 68 -5.51 8.29 8.21
CA GLU A 68 -5.10 9.30 7.23
C GLU A 68 -5.56 8.95 5.81
N GLN A 69 -5.38 7.69 5.38
CA GLN A 69 -5.79 7.27 4.04
C GLN A 69 -7.31 7.25 3.87
N ALA A 70 -8.06 6.90 4.92
CA ALA A 70 -9.51 6.95 4.91
C ALA A 70 -10.02 8.39 4.78
N GLU A 71 -9.43 9.33 5.52
CA GLU A 71 -9.78 10.76 5.46
C GLU A 71 -9.48 11.36 4.08
N GLN A 72 -8.42 10.90 3.40
CA GLN A 72 -8.15 11.31 2.02
C GLN A 72 -9.18 10.78 1.02
N GLY A 73 -9.86 9.68 1.33
CA GLY A 73 -10.86 9.06 0.45
C GLY A 73 -10.35 7.86 -0.36
N VAL A 74 -9.41 7.09 0.18
CA VAL A 74 -9.02 5.80 -0.41
C VAL A 74 -10.19 4.82 -0.35
N ASP A 75 -10.52 4.19 -1.49
CA ASP A 75 -11.70 3.33 -1.62
C ASP A 75 -11.48 1.90 -1.10
N TYR A 76 -10.25 1.38 -1.22
CA TYR A 76 -9.92 0.03 -0.74
C TYR A 76 -8.46 -0.13 -0.33
N TRP A 77 -8.22 -1.08 0.58
CA TRP A 77 -6.89 -1.41 1.07
C TRP A 77 -6.53 -2.86 0.79
N THR A 78 -5.32 -3.05 0.25
CA THR A 78 -4.67 -4.35 0.29
C THR A 78 -3.96 -4.53 1.63
N ILE A 79 -4.49 -5.42 2.46
CA ILE A 79 -3.95 -5.74 3.79
C ILE A 79 -3.48 -7.19 3.82
N HIS A 80 -2.20 -7.40 4.17
CA HIS A 80 -1.56 -8.72 4.19
C HIS A 80 -1.85 -9.50 5.50
N ALA A 81 -3.07 -9.45 6.02
CA ALA A 81 -3.44 -10.10 7.28
C ALA A 81 -3.38 -11.65 7.24
N GLY A 82 -3.24 -12.22 6.04
CA GLY A 82 -3.04 -13.66 5.84
C GLY A 82 -1.60 -14.16 5.98
N VAL A 83 -0.60 -13.27 6.13
CA VAL A 83 0.80 -13.64 6.34
C VAL A 83 1.02 -13.98 7.81
N LEU A 84 0.60 -15.19 8.19
CA LEU A 84 0.69 -15.67 9.56
C LEU A 84 2.06 -16.30 9.83
N LEU A 85 2.58 -16.13 11.06
CA LEU A 85 3.90 -16.65 11.47
C LEU A 85 4.11 -18.12 11.09
N ARG A 86 3.11 -18.98 11.33
CA ARG A 86 3.16 -20.42 11.02
C ARG A 86 3.27 -20.74 9.52
N PHE A 87 2.99 -19.78 8.65
CA PHE A 87 3.07 -19.97 7.19
C PHE A 87 4.43 -19.59 6.61
N ILE A 88 5.25 -18.81 7.32
CA ILE A 88 6.58 -18.39 6.85
C ILE A 88 7.48 -19.60 6.53
N PRO A 89 7.59 -20.65 7.38
CA PRO A 89 8.44 -21.80 7.07
C PRO A 89 8.00 -22.57 5.81
N LEU A 90 6.72 -22.47 5.41
CA LEU A 90 6.20 -23.14 4.21
C LEU A 90 6.79 -22.55 2.91
N THR A 91 7.34 -21.33 2.96
CA THR A 91 7.92 -20.68 1.78
C THR A 91 9.40 -21.02 1.58
N ALA A 92 10.05 -21.69 2.53
CA ALA A 92 11.51 -21.94 2.52
C ALA A 92 12.02 -22.75 1.32
N LYS A 93 11.16 -23.56 0.70
CA LYS A 93 11.51 -24.41 -0.46
C LYS A 93 11.02 -23.86 -1.79
N ARG A 94 10.43 -22.65 -1.83
CA ARG A 94 10.01 -22.02 -3.09
C ARG A 94 11.25 -21.57 -3.86
N LEU A 95 11.23 -21.77 -5.18
CA LEU A 95 12.29 -21.29 -6.07
C LEU A 95 12.51 -19.78 -5.95
N THR A 96 11.43 -19.01 -5.79
CA THR A 96 11.43 -17.54 -5.78
C THR A 96 11.01 -16.93 -4.44
N GLY A 97 10.89 -17.73 -3.38
CA GLY A 97 10.56 -17.24 -2.03
C GLY A 97 9.22 -16.50 -1.91
N ILE A 98 9.23 -15.40 -1.16
CA ILE A 98 8.10 -14.46 -1.01
C ILE A 98 8.37 -13.25 -1.91
N VAL A 99 7.56 -13.09 -2.96
CA VAL A 99 7.72 -12.02 -3.96
C VAL A 99 6.78 -10.83 -3.74
N SER A 100 5.81 -10.95 -2.83
CA SER A 100 4.96 -9.83 -2.46
C SER A 100 5.75 -8.87 -1.59
N ARG A 101 5.89 -7.61 -2.01
CA ARG A 101 6.53 -6.57 -1.21
C ARG A 101 5.86 -6.40 0.15
N GLY A 102 4.53 -6.28 0.18
CA GLY A 102 3.80 -6.10 1.44
C GLY A 102 3.74 -7.34 2.31
N GLY A 103 3.96 -8.53 1.74
CA GLY A 103 4.06 -9.78 2.50
C GLY A 103 5.48 -10.15 2.93
N SER A 104 6.50 -9.48 2.40
CA SER A 104 7.90 -9.64 2.79
C SER A 104 8.37 -8.62 3.82
N ILE A 105 7.60 -7.54 4.01
CA ILE A 105 7.71 -6.60 5.13
C ILE A 105 7.12 -7.29 6.37
#